data_AF-A0A9D3UEF3-F1
#
_entry.id   AF-A0A9D3UEF3-F1
#
_cell.length_a   1.000
_cell.length_b   1.000
_cell.length_c   1.000
_cell.angle_alpha   90.00
_cell.angle_beta   90.00
_cell.angle_gamma   90.00
#
_symmetry.space_group_name_H-M   'P 1'
#
loop_
_entity.id
_entity.type
_entity.pdbx_description
1 polymer ?
#
loop_
_entity_poly.entity_id
_entity_poly.type
_entity_poly.pdbx_seq_one_letter_code
_entity_poly.pdbx_strand_id
1 'polypeptide(L)'
;YISQLLNANGCKATARLDAENPDSHLWGLQKVEVLEVQVRAIVIQVVAAGANLVLITRGIEKTTRALVSELKAISKEVEDSELADVAAVSAGNNNEIGKMIAMAMSKVG
;
A
#
# COMPACT_ATOMS: atom_id res chain seq x y z
N TYR A 1 16.11 23.13 11.68
CA TYR A 1 16.19 23.49 10.25
C TYR A 1 16.23 22.25 9.36
N ILE A 2 17.21 21.34 9.50
CA ILE A 2 17.31 20.11 8.67
C ILE A 2 16.07 19.20 8.81
N SER A 3 15.57 18.95 10.02
CA SER A 3 14.37 18.11 10.21
C SER A 3 13.09 18.73 9.61
N GLN A 4 12.97 20.05 9.62
CA GLN A 4 11.82 20.75 8.99
C GLN A 4 11.89 20.68 7.47
N LEU A 5 13.08 20.84 6.88
CA LEU A 5 13.30 20.64 5.44
C LEU A 5 13.04 19.19 5.02
N LEU A 6 13.45 18.22 5.83
CA LEU A 6 13.19 16.81 5.57
C LEU A 6 11.68 16.49 5.59
N ASN A 7 10.94 17.04 6.55
CA ASN A 7 9.49 16.88 6.63
C ASN A 7 8.77 17.57 5.47
N ALA A 8 9.17 18.80 5.12
CA ALA A 8 8.57 19.53 4.00
C ALA A 8 8.85 18.87 2.64
N ASN A 9 10.05 18.35 2.44
CA ASN A 9 10.40 17.60 1.23
C ASN A 9 9.79 16.18 1.24
N GLY A 10 9.59 15.59 2.42
CA GLY A 10 8.87 14.33 2.60
C GLY A 10 7.41 14.44 2.15
N CYS A 11 6.68 15.44 2.65
CA CYS A 11 5.29 15.71 2.25
C CYS A 11 5.14 16.04 0.75
N LYS A 12 6.15 16.67 0.13
CA LYS A 12 6.15 16.91 -1.32
C LYS A 12 6.40 15.64 -2.13
N ALA A 13 7.20 14.72 -1.61
CA ALA A 13 7.47 13.44 -2.27
C ALA A 13 6.24 12.53 -2.23
N THR A 14 5.55 12.44 -1.08
CA THR A 14 4.31 11.66 -0.94
C THR A 14 3.21 12.20 -1.86
N ALA A 15 2.95 13.52 -1.81
CA ALA A 15 1.95 14.15 -2.68
C ALA A 15 2.26 13.99 -4.18
N ARG A 16 3.54 13.86 -4.56
CA ARG A 16 3.94 13.60 -5.94
C ARG A 16 3.69 12.15 -6.35
N LEU A 17 3.90 11.19 -5.44
CA LEU A 17 3.59 9.79 -5.68
C LEU A 17 2.07 9.59 -5.84
N ASP A 18 1.27 10.29 -5.04
CA ASP A 18 -0.19 10.29 -5.17
C ASP A 18 -0.64 10.84 -6.54
N ALA A 19 0.03 11.88 -7.03
CA ALA A 19 -0.25 12.48 -8.33
C ALA A 19 0.19 11.61 -9.52
N GLU A 20 1.27 10.83 -9.37
CA GLU A 20 1.74 9.87 -10.38
C GLU A 20 0.86 8.61 -10.44
N ASN A 21 0.03 8.35 -9.42
CA ASN A 21 -0.79 7.14 -9.33
C ASN A 21 -2.27 7.42 -8.94
N PRO A 22 -2.99 8.24 -9.72
CA PRO A 22 -4.32 8.73 -9.36
C PRO A 22 -5.40 7.64 -9.28
N ASP A 23 -5.19 6.50 -9.97
CA ASP A 23 -6.14 5.38 -10.03
C ASP A 23 -5.97 4.40 -8.87
N SER A 24 -4.93 4.57 -8.04
CA SER A 24 -4.70 3.70 -6.89
C SER A 24 -5.81 3.93 -5.87
N HIS A 25 -6.67 2.90 -5.70
CA HIS A 25 -7.80 2.93 -4.77
C HIS A 25 -7.37 3.48 -3.41
N LEU A 26 -8.20 4.35 -2.83
CA LEU A 26 -7.99 5.02 -1.52
C LEU A 26 -7.48 4.09 -0.41
N TRP A 27 -7.85 2.80 -0.45
CA TRP A 27 -7.35 1.77 0.47
C TRP A 27 -5.86 1.45 0.34
N GLY A 28 -5.31 1.51 -0.88
CA GLY A 28 -3.89 1.34 -1.16
C GLY A 28 -3.07 2.55 -0.73
N LEU A 29 -3.57 3.76 -1.01
CA LEU A 29 -2.86 5.02 -0.74
C LEU A 29 -2.52 5.20 0.74
N GLN A 30 -3.49 5.02 1.65
CA GLN A 30 -3.25 5.18 3.10
C GLN A 30 -2.23 4.18 3.65
N LYS A 31 -2.20 2.95 3.12
CA LYS A 31 -1.25 1.93 3.54
C LYS A 31 0.16 2.21 3.02
N VAL A 32 0.26 2.69 1.78
CA VAL A 32 1.54 3.06 1.15
C VAL A 32 2.18 4.24 1.89
N GLU A 33 1.40 5.26 2.25
CA GLU A 33 1.91 6.43 2.97
C GLU A 33 2.48 6.05 4.34
N VAL A 34 1.72 5.26 5.12
CA VAL A 34 2.16 4.79 6.44
C VAL A 34 3.42 3.92 6.32
N LEU A 35 3.52 3.09 5.28
CA LEU A 35 4.69 2.26 5.02
C LEU A 35 5.91 3.10 4.62
N GLU A 36 5.75 4.11 3.74
CA GLU A 36 6.86 4.96 3.30
C GLU A 36 7.49 5.71 4.49
N VAL A 37 6.66 6.28 5.36
CA VAL A 37 7.11 6.99 6.55
C VAL A 37 7.93 6.08 7.46
N GLN A 38 7.50 4.82 7.65
CA GLN A 38 8.20 3.84 8.46
C GLN A 38 9.54 3.41 7.84
N VAL A 39 9.53 3.07 6.54
CA VAL A 39 10.75 2.65 5.83
C VAL A 39 11.78 3.78 5.84
N ARG A 40 11.35 5.03 5.66
CA ARG A 40 12.22 6.21 5.74
C ARG A 40 12.92 6.32 7.10
N ALA A 41 12.19 6.17 8.19
CA ALA A 41 12.75 6.26 9.54
C ALA A 41 13.81 5.16 9.79
N ILE A 42 13.51 3.93 9.39
CA ILE A 42 14.41 2.77 9.55
C ILE A 42 15.68 2.97 8.71
N VAL A 43 15.56 3.38 7.45
CA VAL A 43 16.71 3.61 6.57
C VAL A 43 17.65 4.66 7.15
N ILE A 44 17.13 5.76 7.70
CA ILE A 44 17.93 6.81 8.33
C ILE A 44 18.71 6.26 9.54
N GLN A 45 18.06 5.44 10.38
CA GLN A 45 18.71 4.84 11.56
C GLN A 45 19.84 3.88 11.16
N VAL A 46 19.61 3.03 10.15
CA VAL A 46 20.58 2.04 9.70
C VAL A 46 21.79 2.72 9.02
N VAL A 47 21.57 3.81 8.28
CA VAL A 47 22.65 4.64 7.72
C VAL A 47 23.43 5.35 8.81
N ALA A 48 22.75 5.89 9.84
CA ALA A 48 23.42 6.51 10.98
C ALA A 48 24.31 5.52 11.75
N ALA A 49 24.00 4.22 11.69
CA ALA A 49 24.82 3.14 12.23
C ALA A 49 26.02 2.73 11.34
N GLY A 50 26.24 3.41 10.21
CA GLY A 50 27.40 3.20 9.32
C GLY A 50 27.17 2.17 8.20
N ALA A 51 25.94 1.73 7.98
CA ALA A 51 25.64 0.79 6.91
C ALA A 51 25.65 1.47 5.52
N ASN A 52 25.98 0.69 4.48
CA ASN A 52 26.03 1.17 3.11
C ASN A 52 24.62 1.31 2.51
N LEU A 53 24.20 2.56 2.25
CA LEU A 53 22.89 2.90 1.69
C LEU A 53 22.59 2.21 0.34
N VAL A 54 23.59 2.08 -0.55
CA VAL A 54 23.39 1.50 -1.88
C VAL A 54 23.01 0.02 -1.77
N LEU A 55 23.59 -0.70 -0.80
CA LEU A 55 23.26 -2.11 -0.56
C LEU A 55 21.86 -2.26 0.05
N ILE A 56 21.46 -1.36 0.96
CA ILE A 56 20.13 -1.37 1.58
C ILE A 56 19.05 -1.15 0.53
N THR A 57 19.16 -0.10 -0.29
CA THR A 57 18.16 0.19 -1.33
C THR A 57 18.03 -0.97 -2.31
N ARG A 58 19.16 -1.55 -2.76
CA ARG A 58 19.14 -2.74 -3.63
C ARG A 58 18.51 -3.96 -2.96
N GLY A 59 18.79 -4.14 -1.67
CA GLY A 59 18.21 -5.22 -0.85
C GLY A 59 16.69 -5.07 -0.70
N ILE A 60 16.21 -3.86 -0.40
CA ILE A 60 14.79 -3.52 -0.31
C ILE A 60 14.11 -3.82 -1.65
N GLU A 61 14.65 -3.33 -2.77
CA GLU A 61 14.08 -3.58 -4.10
C GLU A 61 14.04 -5.08 -4.48
N LYS A 62 15.08 -5.83 -4.15
CA LYS A 62 15.10 -7.28 -4.42
C LYS A 62 14.04 -7.99 -3.58
N THR A 63 13.91 -7.60 -2.32
CA THR A 63 12.95 -8.18 -1.39
C THR A 63 11.53 -7.82 -1.79
N THR A 64 11.23 -6.58 -2.16
CA THR A 64 9.90 -6.17 -2.61
C THR A 64 9.49 -6.91 -3.88
N ARG A 65 10.40 -7.07 -4.86
CA ARG A 65 10.12 -7.86 -6.07
C ARG A 65 9.80 -9.32 -5.75
N ALA A 66 10.60 -9.95 -4.89
CA ALA A 66 10.35 -11.33 -4.45
C ALA A 66 9.02 -11.44 -3.70
N LEU A 67 8.75 -10.53 -2.76
CA LEU A 67 7.51 -10.49 -1.98
C LEU A 67 6.27 -10.35 -2.86
N VAL A 68 6.30 -9.45 -3.86
CA VAL A 68 5.20 -9.29 -4.81
C VAL A 68 4.98 -10.56 -5.62
N SER A 69 6.04 -11.27 -5.99
CA SER A 69 5.95 -12.56 -6.68
C SER A 69 5.27 -13.62 -5.80
N GLU A 70 5.67 -13.74 -4.54
CA GLU A 70 5.07 -14.67 -3.58
C GLU A 70 3.60 -14.33 -3.29
N LEU A 71 3.28 -13.03 -3.10
CA LEU A 71 1.90 -12.59 -2.90
C LEU A 71 1.01 -12.93 -4.09
N LYS A 72 1.53 -12.84 -5.32
CA LYS A 72 0.81 -13.28 -6.53
C LYS A 72 0.62 -14.80 -6.56
N ALA A 73 1.59 -15.57 -6.07
CA ALA A 73 1.49 -17.03 -6.01
C ALA A 73 0.46 -17.52 -4.97
N ILE A 74 0.31 -16.78 -3.86
CA ILE A 74 -0.67 -17.09 -2.80
C ILE A 74 -2.05 -16.50 -3.11
N SER A 75 -2.14 -15.54 -4.04
CA SER A 75 -3.40 -14.92 -4.44
C SER A 75 -4.35 -15.96 -5.03
N LYS A 76 -5.56 -16.03 -4.46
CA LYS A 76 -6.67 -16.82 -4.99
C LYS A 76 -7.65 -15.88 -5.70
N GLU A 77 -8.26 -16.33 -6.79
CA GLU A 77 -9.40 -15.63 -7.36
C GLU A 77 -10.57 -15.63 -6.38
N VAL A 78 -11.29 -14.51 -6.34
CA VAL A 78 -12.42 -14.30 -5.43
C VAL A 78 -13.64 -14.99 -6.03
N GLU A 79 -14.26 -15.87 -5.25
CA GLU A 79 -15.50 -16.55 -5.65
C GLU A 79 -16.73 -15.66 -5.37
N ASP A 80 -17.84 -15.90 -6.07
CA ASP A 80 -19.09 -15.14 -5.90
C ASP A 80 -19.61 -15.13 -4.45
N SER A 81 -19.34 -16.19 -3.69
CA SER A 81 -19.70 -16.27 -2.26
C SER A 81 -18.87 -15.36 -1.36
N GLU A 82 -17.66 -14.99 -1.76
CA GLU A 82 -16.71 -14.16 -1.00
C GLU A 82 -16.85 -12.66 -1.35
N LEU A 83 -17.55 -12.35 -2.44
CA LEU A 83 -17.74 -10.98 -2.95
C LEU A 83 -18.45 -10.06 -1.94
N ALA A 84 -19.43 -10.60 -1.21
CA ALA A 84 -20.16 -9.86 -0.18
C ALA A 84 -19.25 -9.43 0.97
N ASP A 85 -18.32 -10.30 1.38
CA ASP A 85 -17.39 -10.03 2.48
C ASP A 85 -16.33 -9.01 2.06
N VAL A 86 -15.78 -9.13 0.84
CA VAL A 86 -14.83 -8.15 0.28
C VAL A 86 -15.48 -6.78 0.12
N ALA A 87 -16.72 -6.73 -0.37
CA ALA A 87 -17.49 -5.49 -0.49
C ALA A 87 -17.81 -4.88 0.89
N ALA A 88 -18.15 -5.70 1.89
CA ALA A 88 -18.42 -5.23 3.25
C ALA A 88 -17.19 -4.63 3.92
N VAL A 89 -16.03 -5.29 3.81
CA VAL A 89 -14.75 -4.78 4.33
C VAL A 89 -14.38 -3.46 3.66
N SER A 90 -14.59 -3.35 2.34
CA SER A 90 -14.33 -2.12 1.58
C SER A 90 -15.25 -0.97 1.94
N ALA A 91 -16.49 -1.26 2.39
CA ALA A 91 -17.47 -0.27 2.85
C ALA A 91 -17.31 0.12 4.34
N GLY A 92 -16.19 -0.20 4.98
CA GLY A 92 -15.96 0.09 6.39
C GLY A 92 -16.63 -0.92 7.33
N ASN A 93 -16.62 -2.20 6.97
CA ASN A 93 -17.21 -3.31 7.73
C ASN A 93 -18.75 -3.26 7.84
N ASN A 94 -19.42 -2.79 6.77
CA ASN A 94 -20.87 -2.73 6.68
C ASN A 94 -21.43 -3.88 5.82
N ASN A 95 -22.00 -4.89 6.48
CA ASN A 95 -22.55 -6.08 5.83
C ASN A 95 -23.80 -5.82 4.97
N GLU A 96 -24.59 -4.78 5.27
CA GLU A 96 -25.78 -4.45 4.49
C GLU A 96 -25.39 -3.87 3.12
N ILE A 97 -24.42 -2.95 3.12
CA ILE A 97 -23.87 -2.36 1.89
C ILE A 97 -23.12 -3.43 1.09
N GLY A 98 -22.32 -4.28 1.74
CA GLY A 98 -21.61 -5.37 1.08
C GLY A 98 -22.53 -6.35 0.35
N LYS A 99 -23.62 -6.78 1.01
CA LYS A 99 -24.65 -7.63 0.39
C LYS A 99 -25.35 -6.95 -0.79
N MET A 100 -25.66 -5.66 -0.67
CA MET A 100 -26.31 -4.89 -1.73
C MET A 100 -25.41 -4.79 -2.97
N ILE A 101 -24.11 -4.55 -2.78
CA ILE A 101 -23.11 -4.50 -3.86
C ILE A 101 -22.96 -5.88 -4.51
N ALA A 102 -22.83 -6.95 -3.73
CA ALA A 102 -22.71 -8.31 -4.27
C ALA A 102 -23.94 -8.74 -5.09
N MET A 103 -25.15 -8.43 -4.61
CA MET A 103 -26.39 -8.67 -5.36
C MET A 103 -26.47 -7.85 -6.65
N ALA A 104 -25.94 -6.62 -6.65
CA ALA A 104 -25.86 -5.82 -7.86
C ALA A 104 -24.88 -6.45 -8.84
N MET A 105 -23.67 -6.78 -8.41
CA MET A 105 -22.65 -7.39 -9.28
C MET A 105 -23.11 -8.72 -9.89
N SER A 106 -23.79 -9.59 -9.13
CA SER A 106 -24.35 -10.85 -9.65
C SER A 106 -25.47 -10.67 -10.69
N LYS A 107 -26.10 -9.49 -10.77
CA LYS A 107 -27.13 -9.19 -11.77
C LYS A 107 -26.57 -8.55 -13.05
N VAL A 108 -25.38 -7.94 -12.99
CA VAL A 108 -24.75 -7.26 -14.14
C VAL A 108 -23.60 -8.07 -14.74
N GLY A 109 -23.02 -8.99 -13.96
CA GLY A 109 -22.13 -10.05 -14.45
C GLY A 109 -22.89 -11.16 -15.15
#